data_AF-A0A8B6M947-F1
#
_entry.id   AF-A0A8B6M947-F1
#
_cell.length_a   1.000
_cell.length_b   1.000
_cell.length_c   1.000
_cell.angle_alpha   90.00
_cell.angle_beta   90.00
_cell.angle_gamma   90.00
#
_symmetry.space_group_name_H-M   'P 1'
#
loop_
_entity.id
_entity.type
_entity.pdbx_description
1 polymer ?
#
loop_
_entity_poly.entity_id
_entity_poly.type
_entity_poly.pdbx_seq_one_letter_code
_entity_poly.pdbx_strand_id
1 'polypeptide(L)'
;MDEIWKSDLERWLAPFLSAFRHKARARMCPVYVAGLIGAGDRKSVQPMAARDGEVGYDQLHHFIASGVWDAAPLEKALLAEADRMVGGADAWLIVDDTALPKKGEHSVGVAPQYASSLGKTANCQSLVSLTLASREIPVMVGLRLFVMDRNHPRPGSQSSQVPAHNHCN
;
A
#
# COMPACT_ATOMS: atom_id res chain seq x y z
N MET A 1 18.76 -4.25 22.70
CA MET A 1 17.60 -4.92 22.07
C MET A 1 17.29 -4.30 20.71
N ASP A 2 17.58 -3.02 20.50
CA ASP A 2 17.31 -2.30 19.24
C ASP A 2 18.24 -2.62 18.06
N GLU A 3 19.46 -3.11 18.27
CA GLU A 3 20.39 -3.38 17.15
C GLU A 3 20.10 -4.71 16.43
N ILE A 4 19.56 -5.71 17.15
CA ILE A 4 19.33 -7.05 16.59
C ILE A 4 18.22 -7.00 15.52
N TRP A 5 17.11 -6.30 15.80
CA TRP A 5 16.01 -6.23 14.84
C TRP A 5 16.36 -5.42 13.59
N LYS A 6 17.21 -4.38 13.70
CA LYS A 6 17.69 -3.61 12.55
C LYS A 6 18.55 -4.49 11.63
N SER A 7 19.43 -5.31 12.21
CA SER A 7 20.24 -6.28 11.47
C SER A 7 19.37 -7.35 10.78
N ASP A 8 18.36 -7.87 11.48
CA ASP A 8 17.39 -8.81 10.90
C ASP A 8 16.59 -8.18 9.76
N LEU A 9 16.17 -6.92 9.91
CA LEU A 9 15.51 -6.16 8.87
C LEU A 9 16.41 -5.98 7.64
N GLU A 10 17.67 -5.60 7.82
CA GLU A 10 18.62 -5.46 6.71
C GLU A 10 18.84 -6.78 5.98
N ARG A 11 18.96 -7.89 6.72
CA ARG A 11 19.06 -9.22 6.14
C ARG A 11 17.80 -9.58 5.33
N TRP A 12 16.62 -9.28 5.86
CA TRP A 12 15.36 -9.51 5.15
C TRP A 12 15.23 -8.61 3.91
N LEU A 13 15.71 -7.37 3.98
CA LEU A 13 15.67 -6.42 2.87
C LEU A 13 16.69 -6.73 1.76
N ALA A 14 17.71 -7.57 2.00
CA ALA A 14 18.82 -7.79 1.08
C ALA A 14 18.39 -8.09 -0.39
N PRO A 15 17.37 -8.93 -0.67
CA PRO A 15 16.89 -9.15 -2.04
C PRO A 15 16.36 -7.87 -2.69
N PHE A 16 15.67 -7.02 -1.92
CA PHE A 16 15.10 -5.75 -2.39
C PHE A 16 16.18 -4.70 -2.61
N LEU A 17 17.19 -4.64 -1.74
CA LEU A 17 18.31 -3.72 -1.88
C LEU A 17 19.07 -3.93 -3.19
N SER A 18 19.17 -5.19 -3.64
CA SER A 18 19.78 -5.55 -4.92
C SER A 18 19.00 -5.06 -6.14
N ALA A 19 17.70 -4.79 -5.99
CA ALA A 19 16.84 -4.32 -7.08
C ALA A 19 16.98 -2.82 -7.35
N PHE A 20 17.61 -2.05 -6.45
CA PHE A 20 17.82 -0.61 -6.65
C PHE A 20 18.97 -0.36 -7.64
N ARG A 21 18.70 0.45 -8.67
CA ARG A 21 19.72 0.92 -9.61
C ARG A 21 20.72 1.91 -8.99
N HIS A 22 20.29 2.68 -7.99
CA HIS A 22 21.10 3.73 -7.36
C HIS A 22 21.50 3.35 -5.93
N LYS A 23 22.82 3.29 -5.67
CA LYS A 23 23.38 2.96 -4.35
C LYS A 23 22.86 3.86 -3.22
N ALA A 24 22.68 5.15 -3.51
CA ALA A 24 22.13 6.09 -2.52
C ALA A 24 20.70 5.69 -2.09
N ARG A 25 19.86 5.24 -3.02
CA ARG A 25 18.50 4.77 -2.69
C ARG A 25 18.53 3.45 -1.92
N ALA A 26 19.39 2.52 -2.33
CA ALA A 26 19.59 1.27 -1.59
C ALA A 26 19.99 1.53 -0.13
N ARG A 27 20.88 2.50 0.12
CA ARG A 27 21.29 2.90 1.49
C ARG A 27 20.14 3.49 2.30
N MET A 28 19.25 4.27 1.67
CA MET A 28 18.14 4.93 2.36
C MET A 28 16.95 4.00 2.64
N CYS A 29 16.82 2.90 1.90
CA CYS A 29 15.69 1.98 2.02
C CYS A 29 15.54 1.38 3.44
N PRO A 30 16.59 0.78 4.07
CA PRO A 30 16.46 0.23 5.42
C PRO A 30 16.07 1.29 6.45
N VAL A 31 16.63 2.50 6.36
CA VAL A 31 16.29 3.62 7.26
C VAL A 31 14.81 4.00 7.11
N TYR A 32 14.33 4.12 5.87
CA TYR A 32 12.94 4.48 5.61
C TYR A 32 11.97 3.41 6.12
N VAL A 33 12.24 2.13 5.83
CA VAL A 33 11.42 1.00 6.28
C VAL A 33 11.44 0.88 7.81
N ALA A 34 12.62 1.01 8.42
CA ALA A 34 12.77 1.05 9.88
C ALA A 34 11.96 2.20 10.50
N GLY A 35 11.93 3.38 9.88
CA GLY A 35 11.10 4.50 10.33
C GLY A 35 9.59 4.25 10.25
N LEU A 36 9.14 3.44 9.29
CA LEU A 36 7.74 3.04 9.16
C LEU A 36 7.33 1.98 10.19
N ILE A 37 8.12 0.93 10.36
CA ILE A 37 7.77 -0.20 11.26
C ILE A 37 8.21 0.01 12.71
N GLY A 38 9.18 0.90 12.93
CA GLY A 38 9.73 1.21 14.26
C GLY A 38 8.77 1.97 15.17
N ALA A 39 9.19 2.20 16.41
CA ALA A 39 8.35 2.81 17.43
C ALA A 39 7.87 4.23 17.08
N GLY A 40 6.62 4.53 17.43
CA GLY A 40 6.04 5.88 17.42
C GLY A 40 4.80 6.03 16.52
N ASP A 41 3.92 6.94 16.94
CA ASP A 41 2.53 6.98 16.45
C ASP A 41 2.38 7.51 15.02
N ARG A 42 3.18 8.53 14.66
CA ARG A 42 3.12 9.14 13.33
C ARG A 42 4.18 8.55 12.41
N LYS A 43 3.76 8.08 11.24
CA LYS A 43 4.62 7.45 10.21
C LYS A 43 4.91 8.37 9.01
N SER A 44 4.77 9.68 9.17
CA SER A 44 5.17 10.64 8.14
C SER A 44 6.67 10.93 8.23
N VAL A 45 7.24 11.45 7.13
CA VAL A 45 8.68 11.71 6.99
C VAL A 45 9.24 12.59 8.11
N GLN A 46 8.53 13.66 8.48
CA GLN A 46 8.99 14.61 9.50
C GLN A 46 9.10 13.99 10.90
N PRO A 47 8.06 13.32 11.45
CA PRO A 47 8.18 12.54 12.68
C PRO A 47 9.24 11.43 12.62
N MET A 48 9.43 10.78 11.48
CA MET A 48 10.48 9.77 11.30
C MET A 48 11.88 10.38 11.45
N ALA A 49 12.17 11.47 10.73
CA ALA A 49 13.46 12.18 10.80
C ALA A 49 13.75 12.72 12.22
N ALA A 50 12.71 13.22 12.91
CA ALA A 50 12.86 13.75 14.26
C ALA A 50 13.22 12.68 15.31
N ARG A 51 12.87 11.40 15.08
CA ARG A 51 13.18 10.29 16.00
C ARG A 51 14.56 9.70 15.81
N ASP A 52 14.98 9.56 14.56
CA ASP A 52 16.22 8.87 14.20
C ASP A 52 17.46 9.74 14.49
N GLY A 53 17.36 11.06 14.25
CA GLY A 53 18.44 12.02 14.52
C GLY A 53 19.68 11.89 13.60
N GLU A 54 19.94 10.71 13.05
CA GLU A 54 21.04 10.43 12.11
C GLU A 54 20.68 10.84 10.68
N VAL A 55 19.43 10.62 10.26
CA VAL A 55 18.94 10.97 8.93
C VAL A 55 17.95 12.14 8.96
N GLY A 56 18.33 13.22 8.26
CA GLY A 56 17.52 14.42 8.12
C GLY A 56 16.29 14.25 7.23
N TYR A 57 15.30 15.15 7.42
CA TYR A 57 14.05 15.21 6.65
C TYR A 57 14.28 15.15 5.14
N ASP A 58 15.22 15.95 4.62
CA ASP A 58 15.47 16.06 3.19
C ASP A 58 15.94 14.75 2.57
N GLN A 59 16.71 13.95 3.31
CA GLN A 59 17.20 12.65 2.81
C GLN A 59 16.07 11.63 2.68
N LEU A 60 15.19 11.54 3.70
CA LEU A 60 14.02 10.67 3.66
C LEU A 60 12.99 11.15 2.62
N HIS A 61 12.77 12.45 2.52
CA HIS A 61 11.89 13.03 1.52
C HIS A 61 12.43 12.79 0.11
N HIS A 62 13.72 13.04 -0.12
CA HIS A 62 14.36 12.79 -1.41
C HIS A 62 14.33 11.31 -1.78
N PHE A 63 14.50 10.39 -0.83
CA PHE A 63 14.34 8.96 -1.09
C PHE A 63 12.97 8.69 -1.73
N ILE A 64 11.87 9.01 -1.05
CA ILE A 64 10.52 8.64 -1.53
C ILE A 64 9.99 9.50 -2.68
N ALA A 65 10.38 10.78 -2.76
CA ALA A 65 9.78 11.75 -3.69
C ALA A 65 10.64 12.06 -4.93
N SER A 66 11.91 11.65 -4.98
CA SER A 66 12.77 11.99 -6.12
C SER A 66 12.56 11.10 -7.34
N GLY A 67 12.22 11.72 -8.47
CA GLY A 67 12.18 11.09 -9.78
C GLY A 67 11.13 10.00 -9.96
N VAL A 68 11.03 9.46 -11.17
CA VAL A 68 10.16 8.32 -11.47
C VAL A 68 10.76 7.06 -10.88
N TRP A 69 9.98 6.33 -10.09
CA TRP A 69 10.36 5.03 -9.54
C TRP A 69 9.91 3.92 -10.49
N ASP A 70 10.88 3.16 -11.02
CA ASP A 70 10.58 1.86 -11.61
C ASP A 70 10.39 0.86 -10.48
N ALA A 71 9.13 0.56 -10.15
CA ALA A 71 8.77 -0.37 -9.09
C ALA A 71 8.91 -1.84 -9.51
N ALA A 72 8.98 -2.13 -10.82
CA ALA A 72 8.91 -3.49 -11.32
C ALA A 72 10.03 -4.42 -10.76
N PRO A 73 11.29 -3.96 -10.61
CA PRO A 73 12.33 -4.78 -9.98
C PRO A 73 12.03 -5.13 -8.50
N LEU A 74 11.47 -4.19 -7.75
CA LEU A 74 11.08 -4.42 -6.34
C LEU A 74 9.87 -5.33 -6.25
N GLU A 75 8.89 -5.17 -7.12
CA GLU A 75 7.70 -6.04 -7.20
C GLU A 75 8.09 -7.47 -7.57
N LYS A 76 9.06 -7.65 -8.47
CA LYS A 76 9.60 -8.97 -8.80
C LYS A 76 10.28 -9.62 -7.58
N ALA A 77 11.07 -8.86 -6.83
CA ALA A 77 11.69 -9.35 -5.59
C ALA A 77 10.64 -9.73 -4.54
N LEU A 78 9.59 -8.90 -4.39
CA LEU A 78 8.46 -9.17 -3.50
C LEU A 78 7.74 -10.46 -3.87
N LEU A 79 7.43 -10.66 -5.14
CA LEU A 79 6.77 -11.87 -5.63
C LEU A 79 7.63 -13.12 -5.40
N ALA A 80 8.94 -13.05 -5.64
CA ALA A 80 9.85 -14.17 -5.39
C ALA A 80 9.92 -14.55 -3.90
N GLU A 81 9.95 -13.55 -3.02
CA GLU A 81 9.96 -13.79 -1.57
C GLU A 81 8.61 -14.31 -1.06
N ALA A 82 7.50 -13.79 -1.60
CA ALA A 82 6.17 -14.28 -1.27
C ALA A 82 5.96 -15.73 -1.73
N ASP A 83 6.40 -16.08 -2.95
CA ASP A 83 6.34 -17.44 -3.47
C ASP A 83 7.18 -18.40 -2.60
N ARG A 84 8.36 -17.96 -2.15
CA ARG A 84 9.19 -18.72 -1.21
C ARG A 84 8.51 -18.96 0.14
N MET A 85 7.71 -18.00 0.62
CA MET A 85 7.06 -18.07 1.93
C MET A 85 5.75 -18.87 1.91
N VAL A 86 4.90 -18.61 0.91
CA VAL A 86 3.49 -19.06 0.88
C VAL A 86 3.04 -19.54 -0.49
N GLY A 87 3.94 -19.66 -1.47
CA GLY A 87 3.64 -20.19 -2.80
C GLY A 87 3.33 -21.69 -2.81
N GLY A 88 3.07 -22.23 -4.00
CA GLY A 88 2.73 -23.63 -4.22
C GLY A 88 1.26 -23.88 -4.57
N ALA A 89 0.92 -25.16 -4.75
CA ALA A 89 -0.38 -25.58 -5.27
C ALA A 89 -1.56 -25.26 -4.35
N ASP A 90 -1.31 -25.13 -3.05
CA ASP A 90 -2.33 -24.84 -2.03
C ASP A 90 -2.46 -23.33 -1.73
N ALA A 91 -1.75 -22.48 -2.49
CA ALA A 91 -1.78 -21.03 -2.31
C ALA A 91 -3.01 -20.40 -2.98
N TRP A 92 -3.55 -19.37 -2.35
CA TRP A 92 -4.69 -18.60 -2.83
C TRP A 92 -4.25 -17.19 -3.18
N LEU A 93 -4.68 -16.71 -4.35
CA LEU A 93 -4.54 -15.31 -4.72
C LEU A 93 -5.85 -14.59 -4.38
N ILE A 94 -5.79 -13.69 -3.40
CA ILE A 94 -6.91 -12.91 -2.90
C ILE A 94 -6.82 -11.50 -3.47
N VAL A 95 -7.94 -11.04 -4.04
CA VAL A 95 -8.12 -9.68 -4.55
C VAL A 95 -9.12 -8.98 -3.65
N ASP A 96 -8.74 -7.84 -3.10
CA ASP A 96 -9.59 -7.05 -2.20
C ASP A 96 -9.46 -5.56 -2.50
N ASP A 97 -10.59 -4.84 -2.49
CA ASP A 97 -10.62 -3.39 -2.59
C ASP A 97 -10.83 -2.74 -1.21
N THR A 98 -10.02 -1.72 -0.92
CA THR A 98 -10.09 -0.96 0.31
C THR A 98 -10.35 0.52 0.00
N ALA A 99 -11.50 1.02 0.46
CA ALA A 99 -11.83 2.44 0.40
C ALA A 99 -11.15 3.20 1.54
N LEU A 100 -10.36 4.22 1.20
CA LEU A 100 -9.72 5.15 2.11
C LEU A 100 -10.44 6.51 2.06
N PRO A 101 -11.30 6.83 3.04
CA PRO A 101 -12.00 8.11 3.08
C PRO A 101 -11.04 9.29 3.10
N LYS A 102 -11.32 10.30 2.28
CA LYS A 102 -10.55 11.54 2.20
C LYS A 102 -11.44 12.75 2.44
N LYS A 103 -10.83 13.79 3.02
CA LYS A 103 -11.42 15.13 3.10
C LYS A 103 -10.85 15.99 1.97
N GLY A 104 -11.72 16.56 1.15
CA GLY A 104 -11.34 17.41 0.00
C GLY A 104 -10.96 16.64 -1.26
N GLU A 105 -10.44 17.37 -2.27
CA GLU A 105 -10.23 16.88 -3.65
C GLU A 105 -8.75 16.87 -4.08
N HIS A 106 -7.84 17.21 -3.17
CA HIS A 106 -6.41 17.38 -3.48
C HIS A 106 -5.61 16.07 -3.51
N SER A 107 -6.23 14.92 -3.20
CA SER A 107 -5.58 13.61 -3.29
C SER A 107 -5.81 13.00 -4.68
N VAL A 108 -4.77 12.47 -5.31
CA VAL A 108 -4.88 11.79 -6.61
C VAL A 108 -5.87 10.63 -6.52
N GLY A 109 -6.73 10.43 -7.52
CA GLY A 109 -7.70 9.32 -7.52
C GLY A 109 -8.79 9.41 -6.45
N VAL A 110 -8.94 10.56 -5.77
CA VAL A 110 -10.10 10.78 -4.90
C VAL A 110 -11.36 11.00 -5.75
N ALA A 111 -12.42 10.27 -5.43
CA ALA A 111 -13.73 10.42 -6.06
C ALA A 111 -14.85 9.95 -5.10
N PRO A 112 -16.10 10.36 -5.33
CA PRO A 112 -17.25 9.78 -4.62
C PRO A 112 -17.40 8.30 -4.99
N GLN A 113 -17.17 7.40 -4.04
CA GLN A 113 -17.38 5.96 -4.21
C GLN A 113 -18.01 5.37 -2.94
N TYR A 114 -18.61 4.19 -3.05
CA TYR A 114 -19.18 3.52 -1.89
C TYR A 114 -18.06 3.06 -0.96
N ALA A 115 -17.97 3.63 0.24
CA ALA A 115 -17.02 3.23 1.25
C ALA A 115 -17.71 2.28 2.23
N SER A 116 -17.43 0.98 2.12
CA SER A 116 -18.00 -0.07 2.98
C SER A 116 -17.83 0.26 4.47
N SER A 117 -16.65 0.76 4.85
CA SER A 117 -16.32 1.21 6.21
C SER A 117 -17.19 2.35 6.75
N LEU A 118 -17.86 3.11 5.89
CA LEU A 118 -18.77 4.20 6.24
C LEU A 118 -20.24 3.87 5.96
N GLY A 119 -20.53 2.73 5.32
CA GLY A 119 -21.87 2.32 4.89
C GLY A 119 -22.55 3.29 3.90
N LYS A 120 -21.76 4.12 3.19
CA LYS A 120 -22.29 5.16 2.31
C LYS A 120 -21.30 5.57 1.23
N THR A 121 -21.80 6.24 0.21
CA THR A 121 -20.96 6.97 -0.74
C THR A 121 -20.27 8.14 -0.05
N ALA A 122 -18.95 8.18 -0.15
CA ALA A 122 -18.11 9.24 0.38
C ALA A 122 -16.95 9.51 -0.57
N ASN A 123 -16.32 10.67 -0.44
CA ASN A 123 -15.06 10.93 -1.14
C ASN A 123 -13.98 10.00 -0.57
N CYS A 124 -13.45 9.12 -1.41
CA CYS A 124 -12.40 8.18 -1.03
C CYS A 124 -11.43 7.93 -2.19
N GLN A 125 -10.26 7.46 -1.82
CA GLN A 125 -9.40 6.71 -2.74
C GLN A 125 -9.72 5.24 -2.57
N SER A 126 -9.77 4.48 -3.67
CA SER A 126 -9.93 3.03 -3.61
C SER A 126 -8.60 2.38 -3.98
N LEU A 127 -8.12 1.49 -3.12
CA LEU A 127 -6.93 0.71 -3.37
C LEU A 127 -7.34 -0.72 -3.69
N VAL A 128 -6.77 -1.33 -4.72
CA VAL A 128 -6.91 -2.76 -4.99
C VAL A 128 -5.63 -3.43 -4.53
N SER A 129 -5.77 -4.38 -3.61
CA SER A 129 -4.68 -5.18 -3.08
C SER A 129 -4.69 -6.58 -3.68
N LEU A 130 -3.48 -7.14 -3.83
CA LEU A 130 -3.27 -8.54 -4.17
C LEU A 130 -2.53 -9.19 -3.02
N THR A 131 -3.09 -10.26 -2.47
CA THR A 131 -2.52 -11.00 -1.35
C THR A 131 -2.38 -12.46 -1.74
N LEU A 132 -1.16 -12.99 -1.66
CA LEU A 132 -0.89 -14.41 -1.76
C LEU A 132 -1.00 -15.01 -0.36
N ALA A 133 -1.84 -16.02 -0.17
CA ALA A 133 -2.09 -16.61 1.14
C ALA A 133 -1.99 -18.13 1.08
N SER A 134 -1.37 -18.72 2.11
CA SER A 134 -1.41 -20.15 2.35
C SER A 134 -1.58 -20.40 3.84
N ARG A 135 -2.52 -21.29 4.19
CA ARG A 135 -2.93 -21.55 5.58
C ARG A 135 -3.33 -20.24 6.29
N GLU A 136 -2.63 -19.87 7.36
CA GLU A 136 -2.88 -18.68 8.17
C GLU A 136 -1.91 -17.52 7.84
N ILE A 137 -1.12 -17.64 6.77
CA ILE A 137 -0.09 -16.66 6.42
C ILE A 137 -0.51 -15.89 5.16
N PRO A 138 -0.95 -14.62 5.30
CA PRO A 138 -1.17 -13.72 4.17
C PRO A 138 0.08 -12.88 3.88
N VAL A 139 0.48 -12.81 2.60
CA VAL A 139 1.56 -11.94 2.12
C VAL A 139 1.00 -11.02 1.03
N MET A 140 0.96 -9.71 1.29
CA MET A 140 0.53 -8.73 0.29
C MET A 140 1.62 -8.56 -0.77
N VAL A 141 1.29 -8.88 -2.02
CA VAL A 141 2.21 -8.89 -3.16
C VAL A 141 1.98 -7.73 -4.13
N GLY A 142 0.88 -7.00 -3.98
CA GLY A 142 0.57 -5.87 -4.84
C GLY A 142 -0.43 -4.91 -4.21
N LEU A 143 -0.29 -3.64 -4.57
CA LEU A 143 -1.23 -2.58 -4.22
C LEU A 143 -1.27 -1.58 -5.37
N ARG A 144 -2.47 -1.22 -5.82
CA ARG A 144 -2.68 -0.24 -6.88
C ARG A 144 -3.80 0.72 -6.51
N LEU A 145 -3.63 1.98 -6.86
CA LEU A 145 -4.68 2.98 -6.76
C LEU A 145 -5.66 2.79 -7.93
N PHE A 146 -6.92 2.52 -7.60
CA PHE A 146 -7.99 2.58 -8.57
C PHE A 146 -8.36 4.04 -8.81
N VAL A 147 -8.11 4.49 -10.04
CA VAL A 147 -8.43 5.86 -10.46
C VAL A 147 -9.73 5.81 -11.24
N MET A 148 -10.81 6.23 -10.59
CA MET A 148 -12.08 6.49 -11.28
C MET A 148 -11.90 7.64 -12.27
N ASP A 149 -12.48 7.49 -13.46
CA ASP A 149 -12.69 8.63 -14.36
C ASP A 149 -13.65 9.61 -13.68
N ARG A 150 -13.25 10.89 -13.55
CA ARG A 150 -14.08 11.94 -12.95
C ARG A 150 -15.37 12.19 -13.74
N ASN A 151 -15.42 11.77 -15.01
CA ASN A 151 -16.59 11.86 -15.87
C ASN A 151 -17.50 10.63 -15.78
N HIS A 152 -17.16 9.62 -14.96
CA HIS A 152 -18.04 8.48 -14.76
C HIS A 152 -19.31 8.95 -14.04
N PRO A 153 -20.51 8.75 -14.61
CA PRO A 153 -21.75 9.24 -14.04
C PRO A 153 -21.94 8.67 -12.64
N ARG A 154 -22.33 9.54 -11.70
CA ARG A 154 -22.62 9.15 -10.31
C ARG A 154 -23.71 8.06 -10.33
N PRO A 155 -23.47 6.85 -9.79
CA PRO A 155 -24.55 5.90 -9.58
C PRO A 155 -25.51 6.54 -8.58
N GLY A 156 -26.65 7.01 -9.09
CA GLY A 156 -27.62 7.84 -8.36
C GLY A 156 -28.23 9.00 -9.15
N SER A 157 -27.73 9.35 -10.34
CA SER A 157 -28.42 10.31 -11.23
C SER A 157 -29.47 9.67 -12.14
N GLN A 158 -29.66 8.36 -12.05
CA GLN A 158 -30.87 7.70 -12.50
C GLN A 158 -31.61 7.25 -11.26
N SER A 159 -32.83 7.73 -11.07
CA SER A 159 -33.78 7.19 -10.11
C SER A 159 -33.86 5.68 -10.33
N SER A 160 -33.23 4.91 -9.46
CA SER A 160 -33.42 3.48 -9.38
C SER A 160 -34.88 3.26 -8.98
N GLN A 161 -35.74 3.01 -9.98
CA GLN A 161 -37.02 2.35 -9.75
C GLN A 161 -36.67 0.97 -9.21
N VAL A 162 -36.74 0.82 -7.89
CA VAL A 162 -36.75 -0.48 -7.24
C VAL A 162 -38.11 -1.10 -7.57
N PRO A 163 -38.19 -2.22 -8.31
CA PRO A 163 -39.46 -2.90 -8.49
C PRO A 163 -39.90 -3.42 -7.13
N ALA A 164 -41.05 -2.93 -6.65
CA ALA A 164 -41.76 -3.57 -5.56
C ALA A 164 -42.29 -4.93 -6.06
N HIS A 165 -42.20 -5.91 -5.17
CA HIS A 165 -42.70 -7.29 -5.29
C HIS A 165 -41.81 -8.29 -6.02
N ASN A 166 -41.34 -9.28 -5.26
CA ASN A 166 -41.72 -10.66 -5.51
C ASN A 166 -41.85 -11.42 -4.19
N HIS A 167 -43.05 -11.92 -3.93
CA HIS A 167 -43.32 -12.90 -2.90
C HIS A 167 -42.58 -14.20 -3.25
N CYS A 168 -41.81 -14.74 -2.31
CA CYS A 168 -41.44 -16.15 -2.34
C CYS A 168 -42.68 -16.98 -2.05
N ASN A 169 -42.97 -17.92 -2.96
CA ASN A 169 -43.68 -19.15 -2.67
C ASN A 169 -42.62 -20.25 -2.56
#